data_AF-A0A397EE40-F1
#
_entry.id   AF-A0A397EE40-F1
#
_cell.length_a   1.000
_cell.length_b   1.000
_cell.length_c   1.000
_cell.angle_alpha   90.00
_cell.angle_beta   90.00
_cell.angle_gamma   90.00
#
_symmetry.space_group_name_H-M   'P 1'
#
loop_
_entity.id
_entity.type
_entity.pdbx_description
1 polymer ?
#
loop_
_entity_poly.entity_id
_entity_poly.type
_entity_poly.pdbx_seq_one_letter_code
_entity_poly.pdbx_strand_id
1 'polypeptide(L)'
;MNDPLEWYYEIPIISRLYLTGAFLTTVACALELISPFSLYFNFNLIFYRGQVWRLVTNFLFFGLFSLDFIFHMYFLVRYSRMLEEGSFRGRTADFLYMLLLGALTMIVSKCVHSFNLLFP
;
A
#
# COMPACT_ATOMS: atom_id res chain seq x y z
N MET A 1 15.47 -26.76 -3.22
CA MET A 1 15.68 -26.75 -4.69
C MET A 1 14.96 -25.49 -5.15
N ASN A 2 15.61 -24.63 -5.94
CA ASN A 2 15.27 -23.20 -6.02
C ASN A 2 13.96 -22.91 -6.75
N ASP A 3 12.83 -23.20 -6.12
CA ASP A 3 11.51 -22.89 -6.65
C ASP A 3 11.06 -21.49 -6.15
N PRO A 4 10.72 -20.54 -7.04
CA PRO A 4 10.29 -19.20 -6.67
C PRO A 4 9.02 -19.21 -5.78
N LEU A 5 8.27 -20.30 -5.82
CA LEU A 5 7.12 -20.55 -4.95
C LEU A 5 7.54 -20.80 -3.49
N GLU A 6 8.62 -21.54 -3.25
CA GLU A 6 9.14 -21.74 -1.88
C GLU A 6 9.56 -20.40 -1.28
N TRP A 7 10.32 -19.60 -2.04
CA TRP A 7 10.71 -18.24 -1.63
C TRP A 7 9.50 -17.36 -1.30
N TYR A 8 8.43 -17.44 -2.09
CA TYR A 8 7.21 -16.69 -1.84
C TYR A 8 6.47 -17.14 -0.57
N TYR A 9 6.48 -18.44 -0.25
CA TYR A 9 5.88 -18.96 0.98
C TYR A 9 6.72 -18.70 2.23
N GLU A 10 8.03 -18.50 2.10
CA GLU A 10 8.90 -18.06 3.20
C GLU A 10 8.63 -16.63 3.66
N ILE A 11 8.03 -15.79 2.81
CA ILE A 11 7.66 -14.42 3.18
C ILE A 11 6.50 -14.47 4.19
N PRO A 12 6.59 -13.74 5.31
CA PRO A 12 5.54 -13.72 6.31
C PRO A 12 4.25 -13.08 5.75
N ILE A 13 3.12 -13.41 6.37
CA ILE A 13 1.79 -13.27 5.77
C ILE A 13 1.49 -11.83 5.37
N ILE A 14 1.76 -10.83 6.21
CA ILE A 14 1.41 -9.44 5.92
C ILE A 14 2.32 -8.88 4.83
N SER A 15 3.63 -9.10 4.94
CA SER A 15 4.60 -8.68 3.94
C SER A 15 4.30 -9.28 2.55
N ARG A 16 3.84 -10.54 2.52
CA ARG A 16 3.44 -11.25 1.30
C ARG A 16 2.15 -10.68 0.68
N LEU A 17 1.14 -10.41 1.51
CA LEU A 17 -0.08 -9.72 1.09
C LEU A 17 0.24 -8.32 0.55
N TYR A 18 1.20 -7.63 1.17
CA TYR A 18 1.56 -6.29 0.75
C TYR A 18 2.26 -6.29 -0.62
N LEU A 19 3.20 -7.22 -0.83
CA LEU A 19 3.84 -7.43 -2.13
C LEU A 19 2.84 -7.79 -3.23
N THR A 20 1.96 -8.75 -2.97
CA THR A 20 0.97 -9.17 -3.99
C THR A 20 -0.02 -8.08 -4.30
N GLY A 21 -0.53 -7.39 -3.28
CA GLY A 21 -1.42 -6.26 -3.47
C GLY A 21 -0.76 -5.17 -4.30
N ALA A 22 0.48 -4.79 -3.97
CA ALA A 22 1.22 -3.74 -4.69
C ALA A 22 1.55 -4.12 -6.14
N PHE A 23 1.90 -5.39 -6.38
CA PHE A 23 2.10 -5.91 -7.73
C PHE A 23 0.80 -5.93 -8.53
N LEU A 24 -0.28 -6.45 -7.96
CA LEU A 24 -1.60 -6.51 -8.60
C LEU A 24 -2.14 -5.13 -8.94
N THR A 25 -2.01 -4.14 -8.04
CA THR A 25 -2.42 -2.76 -8.32
C THR A 25 -1.62 -2.14 -9.45
N THR A 26 -0.32 -2.46 -9.55
CA THR A 26 0.55 -1.95 -10.63
C THR A 26 0.19 -2.59 -11.97
N VAL A 27 -0.07 -3.90 -11.99
CA VAL A 27 -0.56 -4.62 -13.18
C VAL A 27 -1.92 -4.07 -13.62
N ALA A 28 -2.85 -3.83 -12.68
CA ALA A 28 -4.16 -3.28 -12.99
C ALA A 28 -4.07 -1.88 -13.65
N CYS A 29 -3.13 -1.04 -13.21
CA CYS A 29 -2.84 0.24 -13.86
C CYS A 29 -2.16 0.07 -15.22
N ALA A 30 -1.24 -0.90 -15.36
CA ALA A 30 -0.55 -1.18 -16.61
C ALA A 30 -1.48 -1.73 -17.71
N LEU A 31 -2.52 -2.47 -17.31
CA LEU A 31 -3.58 -2.94 -18.20
C LEU A 31 -4.65 -1.87 -18.48
N GLU A 32 -4.45 -0.64 -18.02
CA GLU A 32 -5.39 0.49 -18.12
C GLU A 32 -6.79 0.21 -17.54
N LEU A 33 -6.95 -0.86 -16.73
CA LEU A 33 -8.20 -1.18 -16.05
C LEU A 33 -8.57 -0.09 -15.04
N ILE A 34 -7.56 0.56 -14.45
CA ILE A 34 -7.70 1.66 -13.51
C ILE A 34 -6.76 2.78 -13.96
N SER A 35 -7.31 3.93 -14.30
CA SER A 35 -6.48 5.11 -14.61
C SER A 35 -5.70 5.53 -13.35
N PRO A 36 -4.37 5.80 -13.45
CA PRO A 36 -3.57 6.26 -12.31
C PRO A 36 -4.11 7.57 -11.70
N PHE A 37 -4.85 8.38 -12.47
CA PHE A 37 -5.55 9.56 -11.95
C PHE A 37 -6.69 9.23 -10.97
N SER A 38 -7.30 8.04 -11.07
CA SER A 38 -8.33 7.59 -10.12
C SER A 38 -7.77 7.07 -8.81
N LEU A 39 -6.47 6.75 -8.76
CA LEU A 39 -5.74 6.37 -7.54
C LEU A 39 -5.26 7.56 -6.72
N TYR A 40 -5.24 8.75 -7.33
CA TYR A 40 -4.93 9.96 -6.60
C TYR A 40 -6.03 10.24 -5.57
N PHE A 41 -5.60 10.51 -4.33
CA PHE A 41 -6.51 10.74 -3.21
C PHE A 41 -7.31 12.02 -3.45
N ASN A 42 -8.60 11.89 -3.78
CA ASN A 42 -9.52 13.01 -3.93
C ASN A 42 -10.63 12.91 -2.87
N PHE A 43 -10.54 13.78 -1.87
CA PHE A 43 -11.42 13.76 -0.69
C PHE A 43 -12.90 13.95 -1.04
N ASN A 44 -13.20 14.83 -2.01
CA ASN A 44 -14.57 15.10 -2.43
C ASN A 44 -15.25 13.86 -3.02
N LEU A 45 -14.56 13.06 -3.82
CA LEU A 45 -15.16 11.85 -4.41
C LEU A 45 -15.26 10.69 -3.42
N ILE A 46 -14.34 10.58 -2.46
CA ILE A 46 -14.37 9.49 -1.47
C ILE A 46 -15.55 9.67 -0.52
N PHE A 47 -15.78 10.89 0.00
CA PHE A 47 -16.88 11.17 0.93
C PHE A 47 -18.24 11.23 0.24
N TYR A 48 -18.36 11.86 -0.94
CA TYR A 48 -19.67 11.99 -1.61
C TYR A 48 -20.08 10.77 -2.43
N ARG A 49 -19.14 9.93 -2.90
CA ARG A 49 -19.46 8.72 -3.71
C ARG A 49 -19.06 7.40 -3.06
N GLY A 50 -18.59 7.40 -1.81
CA GLY A 50 -18.33 6.17 -1.04
C GLY A 50 -17.22 5.28 -1.61
N GLN A 51 -16.25 5.85 -2.33
CA GLN A 51 -15.18 5.09 -2.99
C GLN A 51 -14.06 4.67 -2.02
N VAL A 52 -14.40 3.86 -1.00
CA VAL A 52 -13.48 3.41 0.06
C VAL A 52 -12.28 2.61 -0.44
N TRP A 53 -12.38 1.96 -1.60
CA TRP A 53 -11.28 1.23 -2.21
C TRP A 53 -10.07 2.12 -2.50
N ARG A 54 -10.28 3.42 -2.78
CA ARG A 54 -9.19 4.39 -3.01
C ARG A 54 -8.29 4.57 -1.79
N LEU A 55 -8.81 4.35 -0.58
CA LEU A 55 -8.03 4.45 0.65
C LEU A 55 -6.98 3.34 0.70
N VAL A 56 -7.34 2.13 0.28
CA VAL A 56 -6.46 0.97 0.34
C VAL A 56 -5.50 0.93 -0.85
N THR A 57 -6.01 1.18 -2.06
CA THR A 57 -5.19 1.10 -3.28
C THR A 57 -4.15 2.22 -3.37
N ASN A 58 -4.35 3.36 -2.70
CA ASN A 58 -3.36 4.43 -2.63
C ASN A 58 -2.06 4.02 -1.91
N PHE A 59 -2.15 3.21 -0.85
CA PHE A 59 -0.95 2.71 -0.15
C PHE A 59 -0.25 1.57 -0.89
N LEU A 60 -0.97 0.86 -1.76
CA LEU A 60 -0.45 -0.25 -2.54
C LEU A 60 0.19 0.19 -3.86
N PHE A 61 -0.17 1.38 -4.37
CA PHE A 61 0.29 1.85 -5.67
C PHE A 61 1.57 2.66 -5.56
N PHE A 62 2.66 2.14 -6.13
CA PHE A 62 3.99 2.77 -6.14
C PHE A 62 4.36 3.41 -7.48
N GLY A 63 3.48 3.41 -8.48
CA GLY A 63 3.73 3.99 -9.80
C GLY A 63 3.63 2.97 -10.94
N LEU A 64 4.05 3.39 -12.14
CA LEU A 64 4.12 2.54 -13.34
C LEU A 64 5.37 1.64 -13.31
N PHE A 65 5.39 0.61 -14.16
CA PHE A 65 6.55 -0.27 -14.30
C PHE A 65 7.79 0.54 -14.71
N SER A 66 8.74 0.66 -13.79
CA SER A 66 10.02 1.35 -13.96
C SER A 66 11.05 0.77 -13.00
N LEU A 67 12.34 1.04 -13.22
CA LEU A 67 13.39 0.59 -12.28
C LEU A 67 13.16 1.13 -10.86
N ASP A 68 12.69 2.37 -10.76
CA ASP A 68 12.29 3.00 -9.50
C ASP A 68 11.24 2.17 -8.73
N PHE A 69 10.22 1.67 -9.42
CA PHE A 69 9.19 0.80 -8.83
C PHE A 69 9.79 -0.50 -8.28
N ILE A 70 10.73 -1.12 -8.99
CA ILE A 70 11.39 -2.36 -8.55
C ILE A 70 12.16 -2.12 -7.25
N PHE A 71 12.89 -1.00 -7.16
CA PHE A 71 13.60 -0.64 -5.92
C PHE A 71 12.64 -0.37 -4.77
N HIS A 72 11.55 0.37 -5.00
CA HIS A 72 10.53 0.61 -3.98
C HIS A 72 9.89 -0.69 -3.48
N MET A 73 9.54 -1.61 -4.37
CA MET A 73 9.01 -2.91 -4.01
C MET A 73 10.02 -3.72 -3.20
N TYR A 74 11.29 -3.73 -3.61
CA TYR A 74 12.36 -4.42 -2.90
C TYR A 74 12.53 -3.88 -1.48
N PHE A 75 12.60 -2.56 -1.31
CA PHE A 75 12.68 -1.94 0.01
C PHE A 75 11.46 -2.25 0.86
N LEU A 76 10.26 -2.14 0.29
CA LEU A 76 9.01 -2.43 1.00
C LEU A 76 9.01 -3.85 1.58
N VAL A 77 9.33 -4.85 0.76
CA VAL A 77 9.34 -6.26 1.19
C VAL A 77 10.42 -6.48 2.23
N ARG A 78 11.63 -5.94 2.01
CA ARG A 78 12.76 -6.12 2.91
C ARG A 78 12.48 -5.53 4.29
N TYR A 79 11.95 -4.32 4.35
CA TYR A 79 11.64 -3.65 5.62
C TYR A 79 10.41 -4.24 6.29
N SER A 80 9.34 -4.55 5.54
CA SER A 80 8.14 -5.18 6.10
C SER A 80 8.47 -6.53 6.73
N ARG A 81 9.26 -7.34 6.03
CA ARG A 81 9.74 -8.64 6.53
C ARG A 81 10.59 -8.47 7.79
N MET A 82 11.52 -7.51 7.80
CA MET A 82 12.36 -7.24 8.97
C MET A 82 11.54 -6.81 10.20
N LEU A 83 10.46 -6.05 10.01
CA LEU A 83 9.56 -5.65 11.10
C LEU A 83 8.69 -6.81 11.59
N GLU A 84 8.13 -7.59 10.68
CA GLU A 84 7.23 -8.70 10.98
C GLU A 84 7.97 -9.90 11.63
N GLU A 85 9.18 -10.21 11.16
CA GLU A 85 10.02 -11.29 11.73
C GLU A 85 10.87 -10.83 12.93
N GLY A 86 11.19 -9.53 13.02
CA GLY A 86 12.00 -8.95 14.08
C GLY A 86 11.14 -8.48 15.27
N SER A 87 10.64 -7.25 15.19
CA SER A 87 9.96 -6.56 16.29
C SER A 87 8.58 -7.16 16.63
N PHE A 88 7.90 -7.75 15.65
CA PHE A 88 6.53 -8.26 15.80
C PHE A 88 6.41 -9.78 15.61
N ARG A 89 7.49 -10.52 15.88
CA ARG A 89 7.53 -11.97 15.68
C ARG A 89 6.42 -12.68 16.47
N GLY A 90 5.48 -13.32 15.77
CA GLY A 90 4.32 -14.00 16.38
C GLY A 90 3.18 -13.07 16.82
N ARG A 91 3.32 -11.75 16.63
CA ARG A 91 2.33 -10.72 16.95
C ARG A 91 1.90 -9.97 15.69
N THR A 92 1.51 -10.71 14.66
CA THR A 92 1.13 -10.19 13.35
C THR A 92 -0.03 -9.17 13.43
N ALA A 93 -0.93 -9.32 14.40
CA ALA A 93 -2.03 -8.38 14.63
C ALA A 93 -1.54 -6.98 15.06
N ASP A 94 -0.51 -6.90 15.91
CA ASP A 94 0.07 -5.62 16.35
C ASP A 94 0.80 -4.91 15.19
N PHE A 95 1.47 -5.68 14.33
CA PHE A 95 2.08 -5.12 13.11
C PHE A 95 1.03 -4.55 12.15
N LEU A 96 -0.08 -5.28 11.93
CA LEU A 96 -1.19 -4.80 11.12
C LEU A 96 -1.81 -3.53 11.73
N TYR A 97 -1.99 -3.49 13.05
CA TYR A 97 -2.50 -2.31 13.74
C TYR A 97 -1.58 -1.10 13.56
N MET A 98 -0.27 -1.27 13.67
CA MET A 98 0.70 -0.21 13.40
C MET A 98 0.59 0.31 11.96
N LEU A 99 0.44 -0.60 10.98
CA LEU A 99 0.31 -0.24 9.57
C LEU A 99 -1.00 0.52 9.30
N LEU A 100 -2.11 0.08 9.89
CA LEU A 100 -3.41 0.77 9.81
C LEU A 100 -3.38 2.13 10.49
N LEU A 101 -2.73 2.25 11.65
CA LEU A 101 -2.58 3.51 12.36
C LEU A 101 -1.76 4.50 11.52
N GLY A 102 -0.65 4.07 10.92
CA GLY A 102 0.15 4.89 10.01
C GLY A 102 -0.63 5.32 8.77
N ALA A 103 -1.43 4.41 8.18
CA ALA A 103 -2.30 4.74 7.06
C ALA A 103 -3.34 5.80 7.46
N LEU A 104 -3.97 5.65 8.63
CA LEU A 104 -4.97 6.58 9.15
C LEU A 104 -4.38 7.98 9.39
N THR A 105 -3.19 8.09 9.98
CA THR A 105 -2.56 9.40 10.22
C THR A 105 -2.23 10.13 8.91
N MET A 106 -1.78 9.41 7.88
CA MET A 106 -1.54 9.99 6.55
C MET A 106 -2.84 10.47 5.88
N ILE A 107 -3.93 9.69 5.99
CA ILE A 107 -5.25 10.09 5.48
C ILE A 107 -5.75 11.35 6.18
N VAL A 108 -5.67 11.39 7.52
CA VAL A 108 -6.10 12.55 8.32
C VAL A 108 -5.27 13.79 7.95
N SER A 109 -3.95 13.65 7.79
CA SER A 109 -3.07 14.76 7.42
C SER A 109 -3.44 15.36 6.05
N LYS A 110 -3.76 14.50 5.07
CA LYS A 110 -4.24 14.94 3.75
C LYS A 110 -5.63 15.58 3.82
N CYS A 111 -6.52 15.06 4.67
CA CYS A 111 -7.82 15.65 4.93
C CYS A 111 -7.70 17.07 5.52
N VAL A 112 -6.85 17.25 6.53
CA VAL A 112 -6.62 18.57 7.18
C VAL A 112 -6.05 19.57 6.19
N HIS A 113 -5.06 19.17 5.38
CA HIS A 113 -4.50 20.05 4.35
C HIS A 113 -5.54 20.44 3.30
N SER A 114 -6.37 19.50 2.83
CA SER A 114 -7.44 19.78 1.88
C SER A 114 -8.53 20.70 2.45
N PHE A 115 -8.82 20.60 3.76
CA PHE A 115 -9.78 21.46 4.43
C PHE A 115 -9.25 22.89 4.59
N ASN A 116 -7.99 23.06 4.98
CA ASN A 116 -7.33 24.38 5.07
C ASN A 116 -7.25 25.10 3.71
N LEU A 117 -7.18 24.38 2.60
CA LEU A 117 -7.24 24.98 1.26
C LEU A 117 -8.65 25.38 0.81
N LEU A 118 -9.69 24.82 1.43
CA LEU A 118 -11.09 25.09 1.08
C LEU A 118 -11.66 26.31 1.81
N PHE A 119 -11.06 26.68 2.95
CA PHE A 119 -11.40 27.85 3.75
C PHE A 119 -10.17 28.77 3.84
N PRO A 120 -9.93 29.65 2.85
CA PRO A 120 -8.95 30.73 2.97
C PRO A 120 -9.36 31.77 4.02
#